data_AF-A0A941MUW6-F1
#
_entry.id   AF-A0A941MUW6-F1
#
_cell.length_a   1.000
_cell.length_b   1.000
_cell.length_c   1.000
_cell.angle_alpha   90.00
_cell.angle_beta   90.00
_cell.angle_gamma   90.00
#
_symmetry.space_group_name_H-M   'P 1'
#
loop_
_entity.id
_entity.type
_entity.pdbx_description
1 polymer ?
#
loop_
_entity_poly.entity_id
_entity_poly.type
_entity_poly.pdbx_seq_one_letter_code
_entity_poly.pdbx_strand_id
1 'polypeptide(L)'
;MHDPAVRQEAQRWRVDGLSCRLICLGLCLAVWGNAGWAAQTKKKPASTSTKSPEVTPATSATSKVVRKPSRKKAVRDKYSVEGIADFATTHFLVHTDLSDDEAEELLDRLETMLDLISKYWGRNLSGVIEMFVVKDLSKWPTGAIPDEGLKGIRDGAGLTVTRSRQTADSFLAKSVVYAIADRGTPQHEVVHAYCSQTFGRTGPLWYSEGMAEMGQYWRTNDKSVNAHPGVIRYLRTSEPKSLREIVYAKEYTGDSWQNYAWRWALCHLMATNTNYQSRFHALGMALLTNQPDASFEEAFGSMAKEISFEYRQFLKQVDTGYRADLCSWDWKTKSKLAKSASVIESKIDSARGWQPS
;
A
#
# COMPACT_ATOMS: atom_id res chain seq x y z
N MET A 1 -6.49 31.50 -12.32
CA MET A 1 -6.37 32.42 -11.17
C MET A 1 -6.08 31.57 -9.95
N HIS A 2 -4.82 31.55 -9.50
CA HIS A 2 -4.39 30.67 -8.41
C HIS A 2 -4.51 31.41 -7.08
N ASP A 3 -5.29 30.83 -6.16
CA ASP A 3 -5.52 31.34 -4.81
C ASP A 3 -4.23 31.25 -3.95
N PRO A 4 -3.73 32.39 -3.41
CA PRO A 4 -2.57 32.43 -2.52
C PRO A 4 -2.71 31.57 -1.26
N ALA A 5 -3.94 31.35 -0.77
CA ALA A 5 -4.20 30.52 0.42
C ALA A 5 -3.84 29.05 0.16
N VAL A 6 -4.04 28.56 -1.08
CA VAL A 6 -3.68 27.20 -1.49
C VAL A 6 -2.16 26.99 -1.49
N ARG A 7 -1.36 28.02 -1.79
CA ARG A 7 0.11 27.96 -1.71
C ARG A 7 0.62 27.94 -0.27
N GLN A 8 0.03 28.74 0.62
CA GLN A 8 0.42 28.77 2.04
C GLN A 8 0.00 27.50 2.78
N GLU A 9 -1.16 26.93 2.47
CA GLU A 9 -1.58 25.63 3.04
C GLU A 9 -0.67 24.51 2.52
N ALA A 10 -0.38 24.45 1.20
CA ALA A 10 0.56 23.49 0.61
C ALA A 10 2.01 23.62 1.12
N GLN A 11 2.44 24.83 1.48
CA GLN A 11 3.72 25.05 2.15
C GLN A 11 3.69 24.63 3.63
N ARG A 12 2.56 24.79 4.35
CA ARG A 12 2.37 24.21 5.70
C ARG A 12 2.40 22.68 5.66
N TRP A 13 1.83 22.03 4.65
CA TRP A 13 1.94 20.57 4.46
C TRP A 13 3.36 20.09 4.13
N ARG A 14 4.24 20.99 3.68
CA ARG A 14 5.68 20.73 3.54
C ARG A 14 6.40 20.73 4.91
N VAL A 15 5.80 21.34 5.93
CA VAL A 15 6.33 21.44 7.32
C VAL A 15 5.64 20.43 8.26
N ASP A 16 4.39 20.05 7.99
CA ASP A 16 3.56 19.18 8.85
C ASP A 16 3.33 17.73 8.31
N GLY A 17 4.27 17.17 7.54
CA GLY A 17 4.37 15.70 7.40
C GLY A 17 3.98 15.04 6.07
N LEU A 18 4.20 15.69 4.91
CA LEU A 18 4.08 15.03 3.58
C LEU A 18 5.24 15.42 2.63
N SER A 19 6.48 15.39 3.13
CA SER A 19 7.70 15.47 2.31
C SER A 19 8.31 14.08 2.13
N CYS A 20 7.64 13.21 1.37
CA CYS A 20 8.19 11.88 1.09
C CYS A 20 9.19 11.96 -0.08
N ARG A 21 10.48 12.18 0.22
CA ARG A 21 11.61 12.06 -0.72
C ARG A 21 12.43 10.81 -0.36
N LEU A 22 12.13 9.70 -1.01
CA LEU A 22 12.71 8.37 -0.79
C LEU A 22 13.89 8.09 -1.75
N ILE A 23 15.01 7.54 -1.30
CA ILE A 23 16.11 7.15 -2.21
C ILE A 23 16.40 5.66 -2.02
N CYS A 24 15.80 4.77 -2.83
CA CYS A 24 16.22 3.37 -2.86
C CYS A 24 17.37 3.15 -3.86
N LEU A 25 18.56 2.84 -3.35
CA LEU A 25 19.69 2.36 -4.16
C LEU A 25 19.73 0.83 -4.14
N GLY A 26 19.28 0.21 -5.24
CA GLY A 26 19.43 -1.23 -5.48
C GLY A 26 20.41 -1.49 -6.63
N LEU A 27 21.67 -1.74 -6.33
CA LEU A 27 22.64 -2.28 -7.30
C LEU A 27 22.58 -3.81 -7.25
N CYS A 28 22.21 -4.44 -8.35
CA CYS A 28 22.36 -5.89 -8.57
C CYS A 28 23.12 -6.12 -9.87
N LEU A 29 24.34 -6.66 -9.74
CA LEU A 29 25.11 -7.25 -10.84
C LEU A 29 24.60 -8.69 -11.04
N ALA A 30 24.07 -8.99 -12.22
CA ALA A 30 23.64 -10.33 -12.58
C ALA A 30 24.58 -10.93 -13.66
N VAL A 31 25.13 -12.11 -13.35
CA VAL A 31 25.86 -12.97 -14.28
C VAL A 31 24.84 -13.90 -14.96
N TRP A 32 24.87 -13.96 -16.29
CA TRP A 32 23.99 -14.79 -17.11
C TRP A 32 24.44 -16.26 -17.14
N GLY A 33 23.50 -17.18 -16.96
CA GLY A 33 23.67 -18.62 -17.20
C GLY A 33 22.47 -19.17 -17.97
N ASN A 34 22.74 -19.74 -19.15
CA ASN A 34 21.77 -20.34 -20.07
C ASN A 34 21.37 -21.76 -19.66
N ALA A 35 20.07 -22.05 -19.63
CA ALA A 35 19.41 -23.35 -19.88
C ALA A 35 17.89 -23.08 -19.98
N GLY A 36 17.05 -23.63 -20.86
CA GLY A 36 17.16 -24.79 -21.74
C GLY A 36 15.99 -25.76 -21.48
N TRP A 37 14.84 -25.56 -22.17
CA TRP A 37 13.69 -26.49 -22.38
C TRP A 37 12.85 -26.88 -21.13
N ALA A 38 11.56 -27.26 -21.17
CA ALA A 38 10.66 -27.74 -22.22
C ALA A 38 9.18 -27.39 -21.90
N ALA A 39 8.33 -27.39 -22.94
CA ALA A 39 6.90 -27.15 -22.89
C ALA A 39 6.10 -28.31 -22.26
N GLN A 40 5.04 -27.99 -21.52
CA GLN A 40 3.97 -28.95 -21.20
C GLN A 40 2.58 -28.32 -21.27
N THR A 41 1.62 -29.18 -21.56
CA THR A 41 0.43 -28.94 -22.37
C THR A 41 -0.82 -28.59 -21.57
N LYS A 42 -1.70 -27.84 -22.24
CA LYS A 42 -3.04 -27.40 -21.81
C LYS A 42 -3.94 -28.56 -21.36
N LYS A 43 -4.59 -28.42 -20.21
CA LYS A 43 -5.91 -29.00 -19.91
C LYS A 43 -6.75 -28.03 -19.06
N LYS A 44 -8.00 -27.84 -19.46
CA LYS A 44 -9.07 -27.04 -18.81
C LYS A 44 -10.39 -27.79 -19.10
N PRO A 45 -11.49 -27.53 -18.40
CA PRO A 45 -11.73 -27.75 -16.97
C PRO A 45 -12.98 -28.64 -16.74
N ALA A 46 -13.19 -29.13 -15.51
CA ALA A 46 -14.46 -29.71 -15.09
C ALA A 46 -15.23 -28.74 -14.19
N SER A 47 -16.48 -28.48 -14.55
CA SER A 47 -17.43 -27.64 -13.83
C SER A 47 -18.03 -28.36 -12.63
N THR A 48 -18.17 -27.70 -11.49
CA THR A 48 -19.11 -28.12 -10.45
C THR A 48 -19.87 -26.92 -9.90
N SER A 49 -21.19 -27.05 -10.00
CA SER A 49 -22.24 -26.20 -9.45
C SER A 49 -22.33 -26.42 -7.94
N THR A 50 -22.46 -25.36 -7.16
CA THR A 50 -22.91 -25.47 -5.75
C THR A 50 -23.79 -24.29 -5.39
N LYS A 51 -24.93 -24.65 -4.79
CA LYS A 51 -26.08 -23.83 -4.39
C LYS A 51 -25.72 -22.88 -3.24
N SER A 52 -26.25 -21.67 -3.30
CA SER A 52 -26.28 -20.71 -2.18
C SER A 52 -27.32 -21.11 -1.13
N PRO A 53 -27.03 -20.94 0.17
CA PRO A 53 -28.06 -20.86 1.19
C PRO A 53 -28.43 -19.41 1.53
N GLU A 54 -29.68 -19.34 1.98
CA GLU A 54 -30.54 -18.22 2.36
C GLU A 54 -30.02 -17.46 3.59
N VAL A 55 -30.16 -16.12 3.59
CA VAL A 55 -29.71 -15.22 4.66
C VAL A 55 -30.92 -14.62 5.37
N THR A 56 -31.10 -14.94 6.65
CA THR A 56 -31.96 -14.23 7.60
C THR A 56 -31.18 -13.10 8.30
N PRO A 57 -31.81 -11.95 8.61
CA PRO A 57 -31.10 -10.77 9.13
C PRO A 57 -30.91 -10.87 10.65
N ALA A 58 -29.68 -10.64 11.12
CA ALA A 58 -29.35 -10.53 12.54
C ALA A 58 -29.11 -9.07 12.94
N THR A 59 -29.80 -8.70 14.01
CA THR A 59 -29.87 -7.41 14.71
C THR A 59 -28.50 -6.91 15.19
N SER A 60 -28.27 -5.60 15.10
CA SER A 60 -27.04 -4.93 15.52
C SER A 60 -26.90 -4.87 17.05
N ALA A 61 -25.89 -5.55 17.59
CA ALA A 61 -25.40 -5.34 18.94
C ALA A 61 -23.98 -4.77 18.88
N THR A 62 -23.83 -3.53 19.35
CA THR A 62 -22.57 -2.80 19.51
C THR A 62 -21.65 -3.53 20.49
N SER A 63 -20.74 -4.35 19.97
CA SER A 63 -19.72 -5.02 20.77
C SER A 63 -18.56 -4.05 21.05
N LYS A 64 -18.45 -3.60 22.30
CA LYS A 64 -17.25 -2.92 22.82
C LYS A 64 -16.09 -3.90 22.77
N VAL A 65 -15.10 -3.63 21.92
CA VAL A 65 -13.83 -4.36 21.87
C VAL A 65 -13.02 -4.00 23.12
N VAL A 66 -12.99 -4.91 24.09
CA VAL A 66 -12.05 -4.86 25.22
C VAL A 66 -10.68 -5.32 24.71
N ARG A 67 -9.77 -4.39 24.43
CA ARG A 67 -8.37 -4.71 24.15
C ARG A 67 -7.71 -5.21 25.44
N LYS A 68 -7.21 -6.45 25.45
CA LYS A 68 -6.29 -6.91 26.50
C LYS A 68 -4.93 -6.24 26.29
N PRO A 69 -4.32 -5.61 27.30
CA PRO A 69 -2.97 -5.07 27.16
C PRO A 69 -1.98 -6.23 27.24
N SER A 70 -1.47 -6.70 26.10
CA SER A 70 -0.17 -7.38 26.10
C SER A 70 0.86 -6.31 26.37
N ARG A 71 1.34 -6.24 27.62
CA ARG A 71 2.32 -5.25 28.07
C ARG A 71 3.62 -5.45 27.25
N LYS A 72 3.79 -4.69 26.17
CA LYS A 72 5.00 -4.66 25.35
C LYS A 72 6.07 -3.98 26.20
N LYS A 73 7.07 -4.72 26.63
CA LYS A 73 8.02 -4.23 27.62
C LYS A 73 9.12 -3.46 26.88
N ALA A 74 9.30 -2.18 27.20
CA ALA A 74 10.51 -1.46 26.85
C ALA A 74 11.73 -2.27 27.33
N VAL A 75 12.60 -2.65 26.41
CA VAL A 75 13.87 -3.28 26.77
C VAL A 75 14.87 -2.15 26.91
N ARG A 76 14.86 -1.49 28.08
CA ARG A 76 15.87 -0.47 28.38
C ARG A 76 17.19 -1.18 28.66
N ASP A 77 18.08 -1.21 27.66
CA ASP A 77 19.46 -1.61 27.86
C ASP A 77 20.16 -0.60 28.79
N LYS A 78 21.12 -1.06 29.59
CA LYS A 78 21.92 -0.21 30.48
C LYS A 78 22.78 0.83 29.74
N TYR A 79 22.82 0.75 28.41
CA TYR A 79 23.49 1.66 27.50
C TYR A 79 22.54 2.62 26.77
N SER A 80 21.25 2.67 27.15
CA SER A 80 20.28 3.59 26.54
C SER A 80 20.71 5.05 26.77
N VAL A 81 20.85 5.79 25.68
CA VAL A 81 21.05 7.25 25.73
C VAL A 81 19.79 7.88 26.32
N GLU A 82 19.96 8.88 27.19
CA GLU A 82 18.84 9.56 27.81
C GLU A 82 17.89 10.12 26.73
N GLY A 83 16.63 9.69 26.74
CA GLY A 83 15.62 10.09 25.77
C GLY A 83 15.53 9.25 24.50
N ILE A 84 16.33 8.20 24.33
CA ILE A 84 16.19 7.18 23.27
C ILE A 84 15.98 5.82 23.92
N ALA A 85 14.99 5.06 23.43
CA ALA A 85 14.68 3.74 23.95
C ALA A 85 14.37 2.73 22.83
N ASP A 86 14.54 1.47 23.18
CA ASP A 86 14.29 0.33 22.31
C ASP A 86 12.97 -0.36 22.70
N PHE A 87 12.12 -0.52 21.70
CA PHE A 87 10.85 -1.23 21.83
C PHE A 87 10.79 -2.39 20.86
N ALA A 88 10.41 -3.56 21.36
CA ALA A 88 10.42 -4.79 20.57
C ALA A 88 9.05 -5.47 20.58
N THR A 89 8.77 -6.13 19.46
CA THR A 89 7.64 -7.04 19.26
C THR A 89 8.14 -8.31 18.59
N THR A 90 7.24 -9.15 18.08
CA THR A 90 7.65 -10.37 17.36
C THR A 90 8.34 -10.01 16.04
N HIS A 91 7.87 -8.94 15.38
CA HIS A 91 8.30 -8.59 14.02
C HIS A 91 9.11 -7.30 13.93
N PHE A 92 9.13 -6.49 14.98
CA PHE A 92 9.79 -5.17 14.97
C PHE A 92 10.73 -4.98 16.14
N LEU A 93 11.88 -4.35 15.86
CA LEU A 93 12.75 -3.69 16.83
C LEU A 93 12.81 -2.21 16.45
N VAL A 94 12.27 -1.33 17.31
CA VAL A 94 12.17 0.11 17.06
C VAL A 94 13.07 0.85 18.04
N HIS A 95 14.07 1.53 17.50
CA HIS A 95 14.88 2.53 18.19
C HIS A 95 14.20 3.89 17.99
N THR A 96 13.83 4.57 19.09
CA THR A 96 13.07 5.83 18.98
C THR A 96 13.27 6.77 20.16
N ASP A 97 13.11 8.07 19.90
CA ASP A 97 13.02 9.13 20.92
C ASP A 97 11.57 9.58 21.21
N LEU A 98 10.60 8.77 20.77
CA LEU A 98 9.19 8.86 21.15
C LEU A 98 8.99 8.57 22.64
N SER A 99 7.91 9.11 23.21
CA SER A 99 7.46 8.67 24.53
C SER A 99 7.02 7.20 24.52
N ASP A 100 7.04 6.53 25.67
CA ASP A 100 6.64 5.13 25.80
C ASP A 100 5.24 4.88 25.19
N ASP A 101 4.26 5.77 25.45
CA ASP A 101 2.90 5.67 24.90
C ASP A 101 2.86 5.82 23.36
N GLU A 102 3.64 6.76 22.80
CA GLU A 102 3.72 6.96 21.34
C GLU A 102 4.41 5.76 20.65
N ALA A 103 5.44 5.20 21.27
CA ALA A 103 6.15 4.03 20.75
C ALA A 103 5.30 2.76 20.80
N GLU A 104 4.54 2.55 21.88
CA GLU A 104 3.58 1.44 22.00
C GLU A 104 2.46 1.55 20.95
N GLU A 105 1.92 2.76 20.74
CA GLU A 105 0.92 3.02 19.70
C GLU A 105 1.46 2.73 18.29
N LEU A 106 2.69 3.19 18.00
CA LEU A 106 3.36 2.92 16.74
C LEU A 106 3.51 1.42 16.51
N LEU A 107 4.00 0.67 17.50
CA LEU A 107 4.15 -0.78 17.41
C LEU A 107 2.82 -1.50 17.19
N ASP A 108 1.74 -1.04 17.82
CA ASP A 108 0.39 -1.59 17.58
C ASP A 108 -0.05 -1.39 16.13
N ARG A 109 0.19 -0.21 15.56
CA ARG A 109 -0.13 0.09 14.15
C ARG A 109 0.72 -0.74 13.19
N LEU A 110 2.01 -0.86 13.46
CA LEU A 110 2.94 -1.64 12.64
C LEU A 110 2.56 -3.13 12.61
N GLU A 111 2.29 -3.74 13.77
CA GLU A 111 1.85 -5.14 13.85
C GLU A 111 0.48 -5.36 13.18
N THR A 112 -0.47 -4.43 13.37
CA THR A 112 -1.78 -4.49 12.69
C THR A 112 -1.62 -4.42 11.17
N MET A 113 -0.81 -3.48 10.68
CA MET A 113 -0.55 -3.36 9.25
C MET A 113 0.17 -4.59 8.70
N LEU A 114 1.17 -5.10 9.42
CA LEU A 114 1.92 -6.29 9.02
C LEU A 114 1.00 -7.51 8.86
N ASP A 115 0.07 -7.72 9.79
CA ASP A 115 -0.94 -8.77 9.69
C ASP A 115 -1.81 -8.62 8.43
N LEU A 116 -2.25 -7.40 8.11
CA LEU A 116 -3.06 -7.12 6.92
C LEU A 116 -2.29 -7.39 5.62
N ILE A 117 -1.06 -6.89 5.50
CA ILE A 117 -0.25 -7.07 4.29
C ILE A 117 0.19 -8.53 4.13
N SER A 118 0.52 -9.22 5.22
CA SER A 118 0.91 -10.65 5.21
C SER A 118 -0.27 -11.51 4.73
N LYS A 119 -1.49 -11.21 5.20
CA LYS A 119 -2.72 -11.86 4.71
C LYS A 119 -2.99 -11.55 3.25
N TYR A 120 -2.80 -10.29 2.83
CA TYR A 120 -2.99 -9.90 1.43
C TYR A 120 -2.05 -10.71 0.53
N TRP A 121 -0.75 -10.77 0.80
CA TRP A 121 0.19 -11.52 -0.06
C TRP A 121 0.33 -13.02 0.27
N GLY A 122 -0.35 -13.50 1.31
CA GLY A 122 -0.36 -14.92 1.70
C GLY A 122 1.01 -15.44 2.16
N ARG A 123 1.89 -14.57 2.66
CA ARG A 123 3.18 -14.95 3.24
C ARG A 123 3.42 -14.15 4.53
N ASN A 124 3.98 -14.82 5.53
CA ASN A 124 4.38 -14.15 6.76
C ASN A 124 5.80 -13.57 6.60
N LEU A 125 6.08 -12.50 7.33
CA LEU A 125 7.43 -11.98 7.46
C LEU A 125 8.35 -13.05 8.09
N SER A 126 9.56 -13.17 7.56
CA SER A 126 10.63 -13.94 8.18
C SER A 126 11.60 -13.02 8.92
N GLY A 127 11.77 -13.26 10.22
CA GLY A 127 12.67 -12.47 11.07
C GLY A 127 12.05 -11.15 11.56
N VAL A 128 12.92 -10.20 11.88
CA VAL A 128 12.57 -8.90 12.49
C VAL A 128 12.99 -7.78 11.54
N ILE A 129 12.11 -6.77 11.39
CA ILE A 129 12.43 -5.49 10.77
C ILE A 129 12.98 -4.57 11.87
N GLU A 130 14.21 -4.13 11.68
CA GLU A 130 14.85 -3.14 12.55
C GLU A 130 14.48 -1.74 12.06
N MET A 131 14.17 -0.83 12.98
CA MET A 131 13.68 0.51 12.65
C MET A 131 14.30 1.59 13.52
N PHE A 132 14.63 2.72 12.91
CA PHE A 132 15.01 3.97 13.55
C PHE A 132 13.93 5.00 13.27
N VAL A 133 13.12 5.33 14.27
CA VAL A 133 11.99 6.25 14.14
C VAL A 133 12.28 7.51 14.95
N VAL A 134 12.52 8.61 14.23
CA VAL A 134 13.11 9.83 14.79
C VAL A 134 12.08 10.97 14.85
N LYS A 135 11.80 11.48 16.05
CA LYS A 135 10.99 12.67 16.28
C LYS A 135 11.85 13.92 16.37
N ASP A 136 12.94 13.86 17.13
CA ASP A 136 13.90 14.93 17.32
C ASP A 136 15.33 14.43 17.12
N LEU A 137 15.89 14.72 15.94
CA LEU A 137 17.22 14.27 15.56
C LEU A 137 18.32 14.81 16.49
N SER A 138 18.09 15.91 17.21
CA SER A 138 19.09 16.49 18.13
C SER A 138 19.37 15.62 19.36
N LYS A 139 18.45 14.71 19.70
CA LYS A 139 18.63 13.74 20.80
C LYS A 139 19.51 12.55 20.43
N TRP A 140 19.68 12.30 19.14
CA TRP A 140 20.40 11.12 18.65
C TRP A 140 21.90 11.34 18.65
N PRO A 141 22.70 10.43 19.23
CA PRO A 141 24.15 10.59 19.26
C PRO A 141 24.73 10.45 17.85
N THR A 142 25.82 11.17 17.60
CA THR A 142 26.55 11.09 16.34
C THR A 142 26.94 9.63 16.05
N GLY A 143 26.58 9.15 14.85
CA GLY A 143 26.90 7.80 14.40
C GLY A 143 25.90 6.71 14.80
N ALA A 144 24.86 7.00 15.59
CA ALA A 144 23.80 6.01 15.87
C ALA A 144 22.98 5.64 14.63
N ILE A 145 22.79 6.60 13.73
CA ILE A 145 22.07 6.40 12.47
C ILE A 145 23.08 6.54 11.33
N PRO A 146 23.19 5.55 10.41
CA PRO A 146 24.03 5.67 9.22
C PRO A 146 23.67 6.87 8.33
N ASP A 147 24.65 7.43 7.63
CA ASP A 147 24.49 8.65 6.81
C ASP A 147 23.35 8.56 5.79
N GLU A 148 23.14 7.39 5.20
CA GLU A 148 22.04 7.12 4.26
C GLU A 148 20.66 7.30 4.91
N GLY A 149 20.47 6.80 6.13
CA GLY A 149 19.24 6.97 6.91
C GLY A 149 19.07 8.41 7.39
N LEU A 150 20.16 9.04 7.85
CA LEU A 150 20.15 10.45 8.29
C LEU A 150 19.70 11.40 7.21
N LYS A 151 20.09 11.16 5.95
CA LYS A 151 19.67 11.98 4.82
C LYS A 151 18.15 11.96 4.65
N GLY A 152 17.54 10.77 4.62
CA GLY A 152 16.09 10.62 4.50
C GLY A 152 15.34 11.31 5.65
N ILE A 153 15.81 11.11 6.89
CA ILE A 153 15.21 11.75 8.08
C ILE A 153 15.30 13.28 8.01
N ARG A 154 16.45 13.84 7.62
CA ARG A 154 16.64 15.30 7.47
C ARG A 154 15.75 15.91 6.38
N ASP A 155 15.46 15.15 5.34
CA ASP A 155 14.56 15.56 4.26
C ASP A 155 13.06 15.39 4.62
N GLY A 156 12.77 14.93 5.85
CA GLY A 156 11.41 14.72 6.34
C GLY A 156 10.76 13.45 5.78
N ALA A 157 11.55 12.43 5.43
CA ALA A 157 11.12 11.25 4.71
C ALA A 157 11.53 9.93 5.40
N GLY A 158 11.25 8.82 4.71
CA GLY A 158 11.67 7.48 5.08
C GLY A 158 12.73 6.91 4.13
N LEU A 159 13.41 5.86 4.58
CA LEU A 159 14.31 5.05 3.78
C LEU A 159 14.31 3.61 4.30
N THR A 160 14.04 2.67 3.40
CA THR A 160 14.27 1.24 3.65
C THR A 160 15.57 0.78 2.98
N VAL A 161 16.49 0.26 3.79
CA VAL A 161 17.71 -0.38 3.32
C VAL A 161 17.60 -1.88 3.52
N THR A 162 17.70 -2.65 2.44
CA THR A 162 17.72 -4.12 2.52
C THR A 162 19.06 -4.67 2.08
N ARG A 163 19.62 -5.55 2.90
CA ARG A 163 20.79 -6.36 2.55
C ARG A 163 20.35 -7.81 2.41
N SER A 164 20.54 -8.37 1.23
CA SER A 164 20.24 -9.76 0.95
C SER A 164 21.50 -10.57 0.73
N ARG A 165 21.46 -11.83 1.13
CA ARG A 165 22.45 -12.85 0.81
C ARG A 165 21.70 -14.05 0.25
N GLN A 166 22.01 -14.39 -1.00
CA GLN A 166 21.46 -15.56 -1.66
C GLN A 166 22.54 -16.62 -1.76
N THR A 167 22.24 -17.83 -1.29
CA THR A 167 23.00 -19.06 -1.57
C THR A 167 22.16 -19.96 -2.46
N ALA A 168 22.72 -21.08 -2.94
CA ALA A 168 21.98 -22.04 -3.77
C ALA A 168 20.71 -22.56 -3.09
N ASP A 169 20.74 -22.68 -1.75
CA ASP A 169 19.67 -23.31 -0.97
C ASP A 169 18.90 -22.35 -0.06
N SER A 170 19.30 -21.07 0.04
CA SER A 170 18.66 -20.13 0.95
C SER A 170 18.72 -18.68 0.48
N PHE A 171 17.64 -17.95 0.77
CA PHE A 171 17.59 -16.50 0.66
C PHE A 171 17.43 -15.92 2.07
N LEU A 172 18.38 -15.08 2.48
CA LEU A 172 18.31 -14.33 3.73
C LEU A 172 18.34 -12.84 3.40
N ALA A 173 17.34 -12.10 3.85
CA ALA A 173 17.32 -10.65 3.75
C ALA A 173 17.06 -10.00 5.10
N LYS A 174 17.87 -8.99 5.42
CA LYS A 174 17.68 -8.12 6.58
C LYS A 174 17.39 -6.71 6.08
N SER A 175 16.25 -6.16 6.52
CA SER A 175 15.86 -4.79 6.24
C SER A 175 15.97 -3.93 7.48
N VAL A 176 16.46 -2.72 7.29
CA VAL A 176 16.49 -1.65 8.30
C VAL A 176 15.71 -0.46 7.74
N VAL A 177 14.77 0.05 8.52
CA VAL A 177 13.96 1.22 8.19
C VAL A 177 14.49 2.43 8.95
N TYR A 178 14.62 3.55 8.27
CA TYR A 178 14.85 4.86 8.85
C TYR A 178 13.66 5.74 8.50
N ALA A 179 13.00 6.34 9.48
CA ALA A 179 11.81 7.14 9.22
C ALA A 179 11.68 8.29 10.22
N ILE A 180 11.09 9.39 9.76
CA ILE A 180 10.56 10.38 10.69
C ILE A 180 9.38 9.82 11.48
N ALA A 181 9.20 10.28 12.71
CA ALA A 181 8.13 9.85 13.61
C ALA A 181 6.79 10.51 13.28
N ASP A 182 6.38 10.48 12.02
CA ASP A 182 5.03 10.81 11.61
C ASP A 182 4.14 9.55 11.63
N ARG A 183 2.85 9.73 11.33
CA ARG A 183 1.91 8.60 11.31
C ARG A 183 2.02 7.72 10.07
N GLY A 184 2.54 8.19 8.95
CA GLY A 184 2.46 7.49 7.66
C GLY A 184 3.74 6.80 7.24
N THR A 185 4.85 7.52 7.31
CA THR A 185 6.16 7.16 6.82
C THR A 185 6.66 5.83 7.41
N PRO A 186 6.61 5.57 8.73
CA PRO A 186 7.05 4.27 9.26
C PRO A 186 6.27 3.08 8.68
N GLN A 187 4.96 3.25 8.45
CA GLN A 187 4.11 2.20 7.88
C GLN A 187 4.42 1.98 6.40
N HIS A 188 4.59 3.06 5.63
CA HIS A 188 5.00 3.01 4.23
C HIS A 188 6.32 2.22 4.08
N GLU A 189 7.35 2.58 4.83
CA GLU A 189 8.66 1.92 4.76
C GLU A 189 8.60 0.44 5.16
N VAL A 190 7.78 0.10 6.15
CA VAL A 190 7.64 -1.30 6.57
C VAL A 190 7.06 -2.17 5.46
N VAL A 191 6.23 -1.64 4.55
CA VAL A 191 5.78 -2.41 3.37
C VAL A 191 6.95 -2.73 2.44
N HIS A 192 7.86 -1.78 2.21
CA HIS A 192 9.08 -2.03 1.41
C HIS A 192 9.99 -3.04 2.08
N ALA A 193 10.19 -2.92 3.40
CA ALA A 193 11.00 -3.84 4.19
C ALA A 193 10.40 -5.26 4.15
N TYR A 194 9.10 -5.39 4.43
CA TYR A 194 8.38 -6.65 4.35
C TYR A 194 8.51 -7.30 2.98
N CYS A 195 8.28 -6.54 1.90
CA CYS A 195 8.37 -7.09 0.55
C CYS A 195 9.80 -7.57 0.24
N SER A 196 10.80 -6.78 0.60
CA SER A 196 12.20 -7.11 0.34
C SER A 196 12.68 -8.32 1.16
N GLN A 197 12.27 -8.46 2.43
CA GLN A 197 12.62 -9.63 3.24
C GLN A 197 11.89 -10.91 2.79
N THR A 198 10.62 -10.78 2.41
CA THR A 198 9.75 -11.93 2.14
C THR A 198 9.86 -12.44 0.69
N PHE A 199 10.11 -11.53 -0.26
CA PHE A 199 10.14 -11.84 -1.70
C PHE A 199 11.47 -11.51 -2.37
N GLY A 200 12.40 -10.86 -1.66
CA GLY A 200 13.68 -10.41 -2.22
C GLY A 200 13.61 -9.15 -3.07
N ARG A 201 12.43 -8.55 -3.21
CA ARG A 201 12.18 -7.32 -3.98
C ARG A 201 10.83 -6.70 -3.63
N THR A 202 10.62 -5.46 -4.06
CA THR A 202 9.37 -4.70 -3.86
C THR A 202 8.48 -4.63 -5.10
N GLY A 203 8.98 -5.07 -6.26
CA GLY A 203 8.27 -5.00 -7.55
C GLY A 203 8.64 -3.75 -8.36
N PRO A 204 7.90 -3.44 -9.45
CA PRO A 204 8.09 -2.20 -10.20
C PRO A 204 7.58 -0.99 -9.39
N LEU A 205 8.18 0.17 -9.63
CA LEU A 205 7.96 1.40 -8.85
C LEU A 205 6.48 1.74 -8.61
N TRP A 206 5.67 1.70 -9.67
CA TRP A 206 4.24 2.06 -9.56
C TRP A 206 3.49 1.17 -8.56
N TYR A 207 3.86 -0.11 -8.51
CA TYR A 207 3.24 -1.12 -7.66
C TYR A 207 3.83 -1.04 -6.25
N SER A 208 5.16 -0.94 -6.12
CA SER A 208 5.83 -0.88 -4.80
C SER A 208 5.35 0.33 -4.01
N GLU A 209 5.39 1.53 -4.59
CA GLU A 209 4.97 2.76 -3.91
C GLU A 209 3.45 2.78 -3.69
N GLY A 210 2.66 2.36 -4.69
CA GLY A 210 1.21 2.34 -4.56
C GLY A 210 0.72 1.38 -3.46
N MET A 211 1.38 0.23 -3.30
CA MET A 211 1.08 -0.72 -2.23
C MET A 211 1.66 -0.28 -0.88
N ALA A 212 2.80 0.42 -0.84
CA ALA A 212 3.33 1.00 0.38
C ALA A 212 2.40 2.08 0.96
N GLU A 213 1.89 2.97 0.11
CA GLU A 213 0.83 3.93 0.48
C GLU A 213 -0.44 3.22 0.96
N MET A 214 -0.82 2.10 0.33
CA MET A 214 -1.97 1.31 0.79
C MET A 214 -1.77 0.77 2.21
N GLY A 215 -0.55 0.35 2.57
CA GLY A 215 -0.24 -0.12 3.92
C GLY A 215 -0.51 0.93 5.00
N GLN A 216 -0.20 2.20 4.73
CA GLN A 216 -0.52 3.32 5.64
C GLN A 216 -2.02 3.48 5.88
N TYR A 217 -2.84 3.30 4.84
CA TYR A 217 -4.28 3.57 4.90
C TYR A 217 -5.13 2.34 5.19
N TRP A 218 -4.60 1.13 5.10
CA TRP A 218 -5.37 -0.08 5.39
C TRP A 218 -5.81 -0.17 6.85
N ARG A 219 -7.04 -0.68 7.02
CA ARG A 219 -7.69 -0.88 8.30
C ARG A 219 -8.36 -2.25 8.31
N THR A 220 -8.39 -2.91 9.46
CA THR A 220 -8.96 -4.25 9.59
C THR A 220 -10.43 -4.25 9.21
N ASN A 221 -10.81 -5.16 8.31
CA ASN A 221 -12.18 -5.34 7.79
C ASN A 221 -12.80 -4.09 7.13
N ASP A 222 -11.97 -3.16 6.67
CA ASP A 222 -12.44 -1.95 6.01
C ASP A 222 -11.76 -1.79 4.64
N LYS A 223 -12.59 -1.82 3.60
CA LYS A 223 -12.18 -1.61 2.20
C LYS A 223 -12.37 -0.16 1.75
N SER A 224 -12.79 0.73 2.65
CA SER A 224 -13.04 2.11 2.32
C SER A 224 -11.75 2.91 2.13
N VAL A 225 -11.88 4.01 1.42
CA VAL A 225 -10.82 5.01 1.28
C VAL A 225 -10.58 5.65 2.64
N ASN A 226 -9.36 5.48 3.14
CA ASN A 226 -8.88 6.07 4.39
C ASN A 226 -7.70 7.05 4.15
N ALA A 227 -7.50 7.46 2.90
CA ALA A 227 -6.43 8.39 2.53
C ALA A 227 -6.59 9.75 3.22
N HIS A 228 -5.47 10.43 3.40
CA HIS A 228 -5.45 11.76 3.99
C HIS A 228 -6.30 12.75 3.15
N PRO A 229 -7.12 13.63 3.77
CA PRO A 229 -8.00 14.55 3.02
C PRO A 229 -7.26 15.44 2.02
N GLY A 230 -6.02 15.82 2.29
CA GLY A 230 -5.18 16.57 1.35
C GLY A 230 -4.84 15.79 0.07
N VAL A 231 -4.60 14.48 0.19
CA VAL A 231 -4.36 13.57 -0.94
C VAL A 231 -5.64 13.42 -1.77
N ILE A 232 -6.78 13.20 -1.10
CA ILE A 232 -8.10 13.11 -1.73
C ILE A 232 -8.42 14.40 -2.50
N ARG A 233 -8.25 15.56 -1.85
CA ARG A 233 -8.46 16.88 -2.47
C ARG A 233 -7.58 17.07 -3.70
N TYR A 234 -6.30 16.71 -3.61
CA TYR A 234 -5.38 16.76 -4.75
C TYR A 234 -5.88 15.89 -5.92
N LEU A 235 -6.25 14.64 -5.67
CA LEU A 235 -6.72 13.70 -6.69
C LEU A 235 -8.01 14.15 -7.37
N ARG A 236 -8.93 14.77 -6.62
CA ARG A 236 -10.21 15.29 -7.16
C ARG A 236 -10.06 16.55 -8.01
N THR A 237 -9.07 17.38 -7.70
CA THR A 237 -8.92 18.72 -8.29
C THR A 237 -7.87 18.78 -9.40
N SER A 238 -6.99 17.79 -9.48
CA SER A 238 -5.94 17.70 -10.50
C SER A 238 -6.45 17.02 -11.76
N GLU A 239 -5.81 17.32 -12.90
CA GLU A 239 -6.04 16.57 -14.13
C GLU A 239 -5.67 15.10 -13.93
N PRO A 240 -6.60 14.14 -14.18
CA PRO A 240 -6.32 12.73 -13.97
C PRO A 240 -5.17 12.22 -14.84
N LYS A 241 -4.12 11.67 -14.21
CA LYS A 241 -3.08 10.92 -14.94
C LYS A 241 -3.68 9.67 -15.59
N SER A 242 -3.25 9.37 -16.82
CA SER A 242 -3.60 8.13 -17.50
C SER A 242 -2.95 6.92 -16.83
N LEU A 243 -3.51 5.73 -17.04
CA LEU A 243 -2.90 4.47 -16.56
C LEU A 243 -1.47 4.31 -17.05
N ARG A 244 -1.20 4.71 -18.31
CA ARG A 244 0.13 4.63 -18.91
C ARG A 244 1.13 5.53 -18.18
N GLU A 245 0.73 6.75 -17.83
CA GLU A 245 1.58 7.67 -17.08
C GLU A 245 1.86 7.17 -15.67
N ILE A 246 0.93 6.48 -15.03
CA ILE A 246 1.13 5.93 -13.67
C ILE A 246 2.06 4.70 -13.72
N VAL A 247 1.84 3.79 -14.66
CA VAL A 247 2.53 2.49 -14.72
C VAL A 247 3.91 2.58 -15.38
N TYR A 248 4.09 3.45 -16.38
CA TYR A 248 5.30 3.50 -17.21
C TYR A 248 6.06 4.82 -17.15
N ALA A 249 5.72 5.72 -16.22
CA ALA A 249 6.55 6.91 -16.02
C ALA A 249 8.00 6.49 -15.73
N LYS A 250 8.96 7.15 -16.37
CA LYS A 250 10.40 7.04 -16.08
C LYS A 250 10.78 7.76 -14.77
N GLU A 251 9.82 7.85 -13.85
CA GLU A 251 10.02 8.41 -12.53
C GLU A 251 10.85 7.43 -11.70
N TYR A 252 11.58 7.95 -10.72
CA TYR A 252 12.39 7.18 -9.78
C TYR A 252 11.73 7.21 -8.39
N THR A 253 12.11 6.28 -7.51
CA THR A 253 11.73 6.31 -6.08
C THR A 253 12.12 7.65 -5.47
N GLY A 254 11.23 8.28 -4.69
CA GLY A 254 11.44 9.62 -4.12
C GLY A 254 11.10 10.78 -5.03
N ASP A 255 10.25 10.53 -6.00
CA ASP A 255 9.59 11.59 -6.73
C ASP A 255 8.55 12.31 -5.85
N SER A 256 7.70 13.12 -6.48
CA SER A 256 6.78 13.96 -5.72
C SER A 256 5.69 13.14 -5.03
N TRP A 257 5.26 13.53 -3.82
CA TRP A 257 4.14 12.89 -3.10
C TRP A 257 2.86 12.81 -3.97
N GLN A 258 2.71 13.71 -4.94
CA GLN A 258 1.65 13.67 -5.93
C GLN A 258 1.68 12.40 -6.80
N ASN A 259 2.86 11.92 -7.16
CA ASN A 259 3.00 10.68 -7.94
C ASN A 259 2.62 9.47 -7.10
N TYR A 260 2.96 9.48 -5.81
CA TYR A 260 2.50 8.46 -4.87
C TYR A 260 0.98 8.47 -4.73
N ALA A 261 0.35 9.65 -4.68
CA ALA A 261 -1.11 9.76 -4.65
C ALA A 261 -1.76 9.07 -5.86
N TRP A 262 -1.22 9.23 -7.07
CA TRP A 262 -1.74 8.58 -8.26
C TRP A 262 -1.53 7.05 -8.26
N ARG A 263 -0.35 6.60 -7.81
CA ARG A 263 -0.04 5.16 -7.66
C ARG A 263 -0.94 4.50 -6.62
N TRP A 264 -1.14 5.17 -5.48
CA TRP A 264 -2.10 4.78 -4.44
C TRP A 264 -3.50 4.68 -5.00
N ALA A 265 -3.98 5.72 -5.71
CA ALA A 265 -5.35 5.73 -6.24
C ALA A 265 -5.61 4.55 -7.18
N LEU A 266 -4.66 4.25 -8.07
CA LEU A 266 -4.75 3.08 -8.94
C LEU A 266 -4.72 1.77 -8.14
N CYS A 267 -3.76 1.60 -7.22
CA CYS A 267 -3.66 0.37 -6.42
C CYS A 267 -4.89 0.16 -5.53
N HIS A 268 -5.44 1.21 -4.94
CA HIS A 268 -6.66 1.16 -4.14
C HIS A 268 -7.84 0.67 -4.96
N LEU A 269 -8.09 1.29 -6.13
CA LEU A 269 -9.13 0.84 -7.04
C LEU A 269 -8.93 -0.63 -7.41
N MET A 270 -7.74 -1.00 -7.88
CA MET A 270 -7.49 -2.33 -8.40
C MET A 270 -7.58 -3.42 -7.32
N ALA A 271 -7.15 -3.12 -6.09
CA ALA A 271 -7.18 -4.07 -4.97
C ALA A 271 -8.57 -4.26 -4.36
N THR A 272 -9.50 -3.31 -4.53
CA THR A 272 -10.82 -3.35 -3.88
C THR A 272 -11.96 -3.56 -4.86
N ASN A 273 -11.81 -3.16 -6.12
CA ASN A 273 -12.84 -3.30 -7.14
C ASN A 273 -13.10 -4.78 -7.50
N THR A 274 -14.36 -5.18 -7.53
CA THR A 274 -14.76 -6.59 -7.74
C THR A 274 -14.39 -7.12 -9.12
N ASN A 275 -14.21 -6.25 -10.10
CA ASN A 275 -13.82 -6.63 -11.46
C ASN A 275 -12.32 -6.97 -11.57
N TYR A 276 -11.48 -6.42 -10.68
CA TYR A 276 -10.02 -6.43 -10.86
C TYR A 276 -9.26 -7.07 -9.70
N GLN A 277 -9.79 -7.06 -8.46
CA GLN A 277 -9.08 -7.44 -7.23
C GLN A 277 -8.34 -8.78 -7.31
N SER A 278 -8.98 -9.83 -7.83
CA SER A 278 -8.37 -11.16 -7.89
C SER A 278 -7.20 -11.20 -8.87
N ARG A 279 -7.31 -10.53 -10.02
CA ARG A 279 -6.23 -10.45 -11.00
C ARG A 279 -5.11 -9.53 -10.53
N PHE A 280 -5.45 -8.46 -9.82
CA PHE A 280 -4.48 -7.52 -9.29
C PHE A 280 -3.61 -8.17 -8.20
N HIS A 281 -4.24 -8.95 -7.32
CA HIS A 281 -3.54 -9.79 -6.36
C HIS A 281 -2.58 -10.78 -7.04
N ALA A 282 -3.06 -11.52 -8.06
CA ALA A 282 -2.24 -12.46 -8.81
C ALA A 282 -1.06 -11.78 -9.52
N LEU A 283 -1.29 -10.62 -10.15
CA LEU A 283 -0.22 -9.82 -10.75
C LEU A 283 0.80 -9.39 -9.69
N GLY A 284 0.34 -8.89 -8.53
CA GLY A 284 1.21 -8.49 -7.44
C GLY A 284 2.15 -9.60 -6.98
N MET A 285 1.64 -10.82 -6.83
CA MET A 285 2.45 -12.00 -6.50
C MET A 285 3.45 -12.33 -7.61
N ALA A 286 3.04 -12.26 -8.87
CA ALA A 286 3.93 -12.50 -10.01
C ALA A 286 5.07 -11.46 -10.08
N LEU A 287 4.76 -10.18 -9.83
CA LEU A 287 5.74 -9.08 -9.78
C LEU A 287 6.75 -9.24 -8.63
N LEU A 288 6.26 -9.60 -7.44
CA LEU A 288 7.10 -9.79 -6.25
C LEU A 288 7.99 -11.03 -6.38
N THR A 289 7.52 -12.08 -7.06
CA THR A 289 8.31 -13.31 -7.28
C THR A 289 9.13 -13.32 -8.57
N ASN A 290 9.23 -12.16 -9.25
CA ASN A 290 9.97 -12.01 -10.51
C ASN A 290 9.56 -13.04 -11.58
N GLN A 291 8.27 -13.35 -11.69
CA GLN A 291 7.82 -14.20 -12.78
C GLN A 291 8.10 -13.52 -14.12
N PRO A 292 8.65 -14.26 -15.11
CA PRO A 292 8.83 -13.74 -16.45
C PRO A 292 7.50 -13.19 -16.99
N ASP A 293 7.58 -12.13 -17.78
CA ASP A 293 6.46 -11.49 -18.48
C ASP A 293 5.35 -10.89 -17.61
N ALA A 294 5.48 -10.97 -16.26
CA ALA A 294 4.56 -10.33 -15.34
C ALA A 294 4.57 -8.80 -15.54
N SER A 295 3.49 -8.28 -16.13
CA SER A 295 3.35 -6.86 -16.42
C SER A 295 1.88 -6.42 -16.31
N PHE A 296 1.68 -5.11 -16.14
CA PHE A 296 0.34 -4.53 -16.13
C PHE A 296 -0.38 -4.78 -17.46
N GLU A 297 0.31 -4.61 -18.60
CA GLU A 297 -0.27 -4.80 -19.92
C GLU A 297 -0.70 -6.25 -20.15
N GLU A 298 0.12 -7.22 -19.76
CA GLU A 298 -0.24 -8.63 -19.90
C GLU A 298 -1.47 -8.97 -19.06
N ALA A 299 -1.52 -8.47 -17.82
CA ALA A 299 -2.65 -8.73 -16.93
C ALA A 299 -3.93 -7.97 -17.34
N PHE A 300 -3.83 -6.74 -17.83
CA PHE A 300 -4.96 -5.81 -17.90
C PHE A 300 -5.14 -5.08 -19.23
N GLY A 301 -4.26 -5.26 -20.22
CA GLY A 301 -4.31 -4.54 -21.50
C GLY A 301 -5.66 -4.69 -22.22
N SER A 302 -6.21 -5.91 -22.20
CA SER A 302 -7.55 -6.19 -22.75
C SER A 302 -8.71 -5.49 -22.02
N MET A 303 -8.50 -4.99 -20.81
CA MET A 303 -9.49 -4.31 -19.97
C MET A 303 -9.11 -2.84 -19.70
N ALA A 304 -8.13 -2.29 -20.44
CA ALA A 304 -7.56 -0.98 -20.14
C ALA A 304 -8.59 0.15 -20.26
N LYS A 305 -9.59 0.01 -21.17
CA LYS A 305 -10.65 1.00 -21.37
C LYS A 305 -11.63 1.01 -20.20
N GLU A 306 -12.00 -0.16 -19.71
CA GLU A 306 -12.86 -0.39 -18.56
C GLU A 306 -12.22 0.17 -17.30
N ILE A 307 -10.95 -0.19 -17.06
CA ILE A 307 -10.19 0.33 -15.91
C ILE A 307 -10.06 1.85 -16.01
N SER A 308 -9.76 2.39 -17.19
CA SER A 308 -9.67 3.85 -17.38
C SER A 308 -11.00 4.55 -17.10
N PHE A 309 -12.13 3.93 -17.46
CA PHE A 309 -13.45 4.46 -17.15
C PHE A 309 -13.70 4.46 -15.64
N GLU A 310 -13.57 3.30 -14.98
CA GLU A 310 -13.82 3.17 -13.55
C GLU A 310 -12.86 4.01 -12.72
N TYR A 311 -11.61 4.13 -13.13
CA TYR A 311 -10.61 5.00 -12.51
C TYR A 311 -11.00 6.47 -12.56
N ARG A 312 -11.47 6.97 -13.71
CA ARG A 312 -11.98 8.35 -13.79
C ARG A 312 -13.23 8.56 -12.95
N GLN A 313 -14.12 7.56 -12.86
CA GLN A 313 -15.30 7.66 -12.00
C GLN A 313 -14.91 7.67 -10.51
N PHE A 314 -13.97 6.81 -10.13
CA PHE A 314 -13.38 6.77 -8.80
C PHE A 314 -12.79 8.13 -8.43
N LEU A 315 -11.91 8.70 -9.24
CA LEU A 315 -11.27 9.99 -8.95
C LEU A 315 -12.25 11.17 -8.80
N LYS A 316 -13.39 11.14 -9.52
CA LYS A 316 -14.42 12.19 -9.39
C LYS A 316 -15.12 12.18 -8.03
N GLN A 317 -15.15 11.02 -7.36
CA GLN A 317 -16.00 10.76 -6.21
C GLN A 317 -15.25 10.26 -4.98
N VAL A 318 -13.95 10.01 -5.12
CA VAL A 318 -13.09 9.56 -4.04
C VAL A 318 -13.23 10.52 -2.88
N ASP A 319 -13.56 9.98 -1.72
CA ASP A 319 -13.63 10.70 -0.45
C ASP A 319 -13.40 9.69 0.69
N THR A 320 -13.16 10.18 1.90
CA THR A 320 -13.03 9.31 3.06
C THR A 320 -14.31 8.48 3.22
N GLY A 321 -14.17 7.16 3.34
CA GLY A 321 -15.29 6.23 3.40
C GLY A 321 -15.80 5.72 2.05
N TYR A 322 -15.29 6.22 0.91
CA TYR A 322 -15.69 5.71 -0.41
C TYR A 322 -15.33 4.21 -0.55
N ARG A 323 -16.24 3.43 -1.13
CA ARG A 323 -16.12 1.96 -1.29
C ARG A 323 -16.15 1.55 -2.75
N ALA A 324 -14.97 1.34 -3.35
CA ALA A 324 -14.85 0.98 -4.77
C ALA A 324 -15.45 -0.39 -5.10
N ASP A 325 -15.51 -1.31 -4.13
CA ASP A 325 -16.20 -2.59 -4.28
C ASP A 325 -17.73 -2.43 -4.43
N LEU A 326 -18.33 -1.43 -3.79
CA LEU A 326 -19.77 -1.14 -3.92
C LEU A 326 -20.09 -0.33 -5.19
N CYS A 327 -19.08 0.35 -5.74
CA CYS A 327 -19.17 1.20 -6.93
C CYS A 327 -18.60 0.55 -8.21
N SER A 328 -18.21 -0.72 -8.16
CA SER A 328 -17.66 -1.44 -9.32
C SER A 328 -18.69 -1.51 -10.44
N TRP A 329 -18.31 -1.15 -11.66
CA TRP A 329 -19.23 -1.11 -12.79
C TRP A 329 -19.60 -2.51 -13.27
N ASP A 330 -20.89 -2.81 -13.47
CA ASP A 330 -21.31 -4.09 -14.04
C ASP A 330 -21.22 -4.06 -15.57
N TRP A 331 -20.06 -4.44 -16.10
CA TRP A 331 -19.80 -4.51 -17.55
C TRP A 331 -20.64 -5.57 -18.29
N LYS A 332 -21.38 -6.44 -17.59
CA LYS A 332 -22.27 -7.43 -18.21
C LYS A 332 -23.67 -6.86 -18.45
N THR A 333 -24.03 -5.76 -17.79
CA THR A 333 -25.33 -5.13 -17.96
C THR A 333 -25.45 -4.51 -19.34
N LYS A 334 -26.54 -4.87 -20.06
CA LYS A 334 -26.88 -4.30 -21.36
C LYS A 334 -27.79 -3.11 -21.16
N SER A 335 -27.32 -1.91 -21.50
CA SER A 335 -28.15 -0.70 -21.46
C SER A 335 -29.25 -0.75 -22.52
N LYS A 336 -30.42 -0.24 -22.16
CA LYS A 336 -31.54 -0.06 -23.09
C LYS A 336 -31.71 1.42 -23.39
N LEU A 337 -31.76 1.78 -24.67
CA LEU A 337 -32.08 3.14 -25.07
C LEU A 337 -33.54 3.46 -24.74
N ALA A 338 -33.75 4.57 -24.02
CA ALA A 338 -35.08 5.12 -23.80
C ALA A 338 -35.70 5.56 -25.11
N LYS A 339 -36.73 4.84 -25.57
CA LYS A 339 -37.57 5.24 -26.70
C LYS A 339 -38.73 6.07 -26.15
N SER A 340 -39.07 7.16 -26.85
CA SER A 340 -40.02 8.20 -26.42
C SER A 340 -41.44 7.72 -26.08
N ALA A 341 -41.80 6.48 -26.42
CA ALA A 341 -43.14 5.91 -26.18
C ALA A 341 -43.18 4.74 -25.18
N SER A 342 -42.05 4.33 -24.58
CA SER A 342 -42.00 3.18 -23.67
C SER A 342 -41.62 3.59 -22.25
N VAL A 343 -42.41 3.17 -21.26
CA VAL A 343 -42.01 3.21 -19.85
C VAL A 343 -40.84 2.23 -19.65
N ILE A 344 -39.75 2.72 -19.07
CA ILE A 344 -38.60 1.89 -18.68
C ILE A 344 -38.58 1.81 -17.17
N GLU A 345 -38.56 0.59 -16.66
CA GLU A 345 -38.39 0.30 -15.24
C GLU A 345 -36.96 -0.19 -14.99
N SER A 346 -36.34 0.34 -13.93
CA SER A 346 -35.01 -0.06 -13.48
C SER A 346 -35.08 -0.42 -11.99
N LYS A 347 -34.50 -1.55 -11.62
CA LYS A 347 -34.35 -1.94 -10.21
C LYS A 347 -32.98 -1.48 -9.72
N ILE A 348 -32.98 -0.67 -8.67
CA ILE A 348 -31.76 -0.11 -8.08
C ILE A 348 -31.49 -0.82 -6.74
N ASP A 349 -30.28 -1.32 -6.56
CA ASP A 349 -29.79 -1.78 -5.26
C ASP A 349 -29.29 -0.57 -4.45
N SER A 350 -29.99 -0.22 -3.38
CA SER A 350 -29.65 0.94 -2.54
C SER A 350 -28.34 0.77 -1.77
N ALA A 351 -27.82 -0.46 -1.65
CA ALA A 351 -26.54 -0.71 -0.98
C ALA A 351 -25.32 -0.50 -1.90
N ARG A 352 -25.55 -0.23 -3.19
CA ARG A 352 -24.50 -0.03 -4.19
C ARG A 352 -24.39 1.42 -4.65
N GLY A 353 -23.22 1.74 -5.19
CA GLY A 353 -23.00 3.00 -5.89
C GLY A 353 -23.54 2.96 -7.32
N TRP A 354 -22.70 3.32 -8.29
CA TRP A 354 -23.09 3.38 -9.70
C TRP A 354 -23.56 2.03 -10.24
N GLN A 355 -24.72 2.05 -10.89
CA GLN A 355 -25.36 0.88 -11.47
C GLN A 355 -25.76 1.22 -12.92
N PRO A 356 -25.21 0.51 -13.92
CA PRO A 356 -25.72 0.60 -15.28
C PRO A 356 -27.18 0.12 -15.31
N SER A 357 -28.03 0.80 -16.10
CA SER A 357 -29.43 0.43 -16.33
C SER A 357 -29.85 0.60 -17.78
#